data_AF-A0A7C5VBL1-F1
#
_entry.id   AF-A0A7C5VBL1-F1
#
_cell.length_a   1.000
_cell.length_b   1.000
_cell.length_c   1.000
_cell.angle_alpha   90.00
_cell.angle_beta   90.00
_cell.angle_gamma   90.00
#
_symmetry.space_group_name_H-M   'P 1'
#
loop_
_entity.id
_entity.type
_entity.pdbx_description
1 polymer ?
#
loop_
_entity_poly.entity_id
_entity_poly.type
_entity_poly.pdbx_seq_one_letter_code
_entity_poly.pdbx_strand_id
1 'polypeptide(L)'
;MWILRWIVSAVIILLILGFALYNMDQTVSVTFLKWKSPVLPLWFFLYISFGAGMLFWVAVSALNALKLKRENRSLERQYKKVKNELDRLRNVGIEEEMEPEPPTEEDNATLIES
;
A
#
# COMPACT_ATOMS: atom_id res chain seq x y z
N MET A 1 -13.69 11.59 -5.90
CA MET A 1 -14.62 11.48 -4.76
C MET A 1 -14.94 10.02 -4.48
N TRP A 2 -14.76 9.56 -3.23
CA TRP A 2 -15.05 8.17 -2.84
C TRP A 2 -16.51 7.78 -3.17
N ILE A 3 -17.45 8.71 -2.98
CA ILE A 3 -18.88 8.52 -3.28
C ILE A 3 -19.16 8.24 -4.77
N LEU A 4 -18.47 8.92 -5.68
CA LEU A 4 -18.67 8.75 -7.13
C LEU A 4 -18.28 7.34 -7.57
N ARG A 5 -17.23 6.76 -6.95
CA ARG A 5 -16.81 5.38 -7.24
C ARG A 5 -17.91 4.38 -6.87
N TRP A 6 -18.56 4.56 -5.72
CA TRP A 6 -19.68 3.71 -5.29
C TRP A 6 -20.89 3.86 -6.18
N ILE A 7 -21.24 5.09 -6.57
CA ILE A 7 -22.36 5.36 -7.49
C ILE A 7 -22.10 4.66 -8.84
N VAL A 8 -20.90 4.84 -9.41
CA VAL A 8 -20.54 4.18 -10.69
C VAL A 8 -20.59 2.65 -10.57
N SER A 9 -20.06 2.08 -9.48
CA SER A 9 -20.15 0.63 -9.25
C SER A 9 -21.60 0.15 -9.12
N ALA A 10 -22.47 0.88 -8.41
CA ALA A 10 -23.88 0.55 -8.29
C ALA A 10 -24.60 0.60 -9.65
N VAL A 11 -24.32 1.62 -10.46
CA VAL A 11 -24.87 1.75 -11.83
C VAL A 11 -24.41 0.58 -12.70
N ILE A 12 -23.13 0.20 -12.65
CA ILE A 12 -22.61 -0.95 -13.40
C ILE A 12 -23.33 -2.24 -12.99
N ILE A 13 -23.48 -2.49 -11.68
CA ILE A 13 -24.18 -3.68 -11.18
C ILE A 13 -25.64 -3.68 -11.67
N LEU A 14 -26.32 -2.54 -11.60
CA LEU A 14 -27.70 -2.41 -12.05
C LEU A 14 -27.85 -2.64 -13.55
N LEU A 15 -26.90 -2.17 -14.37
CA LEU A 15 -26.86 -2.45 -15.81
C LEU A 15 -26.64 -3.93 -16.10
N ILE A 16 -25.70 -4.59 -15.42
CA ILE A 16 -25.44 -6.02 -15.58
C ILE A 16 -26.69 -6.83 -15.20
N LEU A 17 -27.34 -6.47 -14.08
CA LEU A 17 -28.53 -7.16 -13.60
C LEU A 17 -29.73 -6.92 -14.53
N GLY A 18 -29.95 -5.68 -14.97
CA GLY A 18 -30.98 -5.34 -15.94
C GLY A 18 -30.78 -6.05 -17.27
N PHE A 19 -29.53 -6.12 -17.75
CA PHE A 19 -29.18 -6.87 -18.96
C PHE A 19 -29.44 -8.38 -18.78
N ALA A 20 -29.09 -8.96 -17.64
CA ALA A 20 -29.34 -10.38 -17.35
C ALA A 20 -30.84 -10.70 -17.33
N LEU A 21 -31.65 -9.85 -16.68
CA LEU A 21 -33.11 -10.03 -16.60
C LEU A 21 -33.77 -9.86 -17.96
N TYR A 22 -33.39 -8.85 -18.73
CA TYR A 22 -33.93 -8.61 -20.07
C TYR A 22 -33.63 -9.76 -21.04
N ASN A 23 -32.48 -10.42 -20.86
CA ASN A 23 -32.03 -11.53 -21.69
C ASN A 23 -32.18 -12.89 -20.99
N MET A 24 -33.08 -13.05 -20.02
CA MET A 24 -33.13 -14.28 -19.20
C MET A 24 -33.42 -15.54 -20.02
N ASP A 25 -34.27 -15.41 -21.05
CA ASP A 25 -34.69 -16.51 -21.92
C ASP A 25 -33.73 -16.72 -23.11
N GLN A 26 -32.75 -15.83 -23.30
CA GLN A 26 -31.80 -15.93 -24.39
C GLN A 26 -30.77 -17.02 -24.07
N THR A 27 -30.58 -17.94 -25.01
CA THR A 27 -29.59 -19.01 -24.91
C THR A 27 -28.51 -18.84 -25.97
N VAL A 28 -27.27 -19.13 -25.59
CA VAL A 28 -26.09 -18.93 -26.44
C VAL A 28 -25.13 -20.12 -26.31
N SER A 29 -24.36 -20.36 -27.36
CA SER A 29 -23.21 -21.28 -27.31
C SER A 29 -21.93 -20.48 -27.47
N VAL A 30 -21.01 -20.59 -26.51
CA VAL A 30 -19.70 -19.93 -26.56
C VAL A 30 -18.70 -20.90 -27.19
N THR A 31 -17.93 -20.41 -28.15
CA THR A 31 -16.82 -21.18 -28.75
C THR A 31 -15.51 -20.60 -28.25
N PHE A 32 -14.69 -21.43 -27.61
CA PHE A 32 -13.38 -21.06 -27.10
C PHE A 32 -12.32 -22.00 -27.67
N LEU A 33 -11.46 -21.45 -28.55
CA LEU A 33 -10.43 -22.20 -29.27
C LEU A 33 -11.01 -23.37 -30.10
N LYS A 34 -10.98 -24.60 -29.57
CA LYS A 34 -11.53 -25.82 -30.19
C LYS A 34 -12.70 -26.41 -29.39
N TRP A 35 -13.03 -25.80 -28.25
CA TRP A 35 -14.10 -26.25 -27.39
C TRP A 35 -15.35 -25.39 -27.63
N LYS A 36 -16.51 -26.04 -27.72
CA LYS A 36 -17.80 -25.38 -27.83
C LYS A 36 -18.63 -25.74 -26.61
N SER A 37 -19.17 -24.73 -25.95
CA SER A 37 -20.06 -24.95 -24.82
C SER A 37 -21.39 -25.55 -25.27
N PRO A 38 -22.09 -26.26 -24.39
CA PRO A 38 -23.52 -26.51 -24.59
C PRO A 38 -24.28 -25.18 -24.70
N VAL A 39 -25.48 -25.24 -25.29
CA VAL A 39 -26.42 -24.12 -25.35
C VAL A 39 -26.92 -23.87 -23.93
N LEU A 40 -26.48 -22.75 -23.35
CA LEU A 40 -26.83 -22.36 -21.99
C LEU A 40 -27.41 -20.94 -22.00
N PRO A 41 -28.18 -20.57 -20.96
CA PRO A 41 -28.67 -19.21 -20.83
C PRO A 41 -27.54 -18.17 -20.80
N LEU A 42 -27.73 -17.04 -21.47
CA LEU A 42 -26.73 -15.98 -21.56
C LEU A 42 -26.32 -15.44 -20.19
N TRP A 43 -27.28 -15.34 -19.26
CA TRP A 43 -27.04 -14.87 -17.89
C TRP A 43 -26.02 -15.75 -17.14
N PHE A 44 -25.95 -17.05 -17.46
CA PHE A 44 -25.01 -17.97 -16.82
C PHE A 44 -23.56 -17.60 -17.15
N PHE A 45 -23.27 -17.39 -18.44
CA PHE A 45 -21.94 -16.94 -18.88
C PHE A 45 -21.60 -15.56 -18.34
N LEU A 46 -22.58 -14.64 -18.33
CA LEU A 46 -22.42 -13.30 -17.77
C LEU A 46 -21.93 -13.35 -16.31
N TYR A 47 -22.58 -14.15 -15.46
CA TYR A 47 -22.18 -14.27 -14.05
C TYR A 47 -20.84 -14.96 -13.86
N ILE A 48 -20.52 -15.99 -14.64
CA ILE A 48 -19.20 -16.63 -14.58
C ILE A 48 -18.10 -15.63 -14.97
N SER A 49 -18.28 -14.90 -16.07
CA SER A 49 -17.30 -13.90 -16.51
C SER A 49 -17.16 -12.77 -15.51
N PHE A 50 -18.26 -12.27 -14.95
CA PHE A 50 -18.23 -11.24 -13.91
C PHE A 50 -17.53 -11.75 -12.64
N GLY A 51 -17.88 -12.94 -12.17
CA GLY A 51 -17.27 -13.58 -11.00
C GLY A 51 -15.77 -13.84 -11.20
N ALA A 52 -15.38 -14.34 -12.36
CA ALA A 52 -13.96 -14.52 -12.71
C ALA A 52 -13.20 -13.18 -12.73
N GLY A 53 -13.80 -12.13 -13.29
CA GLY A 53 -13.24 -10.77 -13.26
C GLY A 53 -13.07 -10.24 -11.84
N MET A 54 -14.07 -10.45 -10.97
CA MET A 54 -14.00 -10.06 -9.56
C MET A 54 -12.89 -10.82 -8.81
N LEU A 55 -12.80 -12.14 -8.99
CA LEU A 55 -11.74 -12.95 -8.39
C LEU A 55 -10.35 -12.50 -8.86
N PHE A 56 -10.21 -12.24 -10.16
CA PHE A 56 -8.97 -11.71 -10.73
C PHE A 56 -8.61 -10.35 -10.13
N TRP A 57 -9.58 -9.45 -10.01
CA TRP A 57 -9.38 -8.14 -9.38
C TRP A 57 -8.93 -8.26 -7.92
N VAL A 58 -9.57 -9.14 -7.14
CA VAL A 58 -9.19 -9.39 -5.75
C VAL A 58 -7.76 -9.92 -5.67
N ALA A 59 -7.37 -10.86 -6.54
CA ALA A 59 -6.01 -11.39 -6.58
C ALA A 59 -4.98 -10.28 -6.89
N VAL A 60 -5.22 -9.47 -7.91
CA VAL A 60 -4.35 -8.33 -8.27
C VAL A 60 -4.28 -7.32 -7.12
N SER A 61 -5.41 -7.00 -6.50
CA SER A 61 -5.48 -6.08 -5.35
C SER A 61 -4.70 -6.60 -4.15
N ALA A 62 -4.75 -7.91 -3.88
CA ALA A 62 -3.98 -8.52 -2.80
C ALA A 62 -2.47 -8.42 -3.04
N LEU A 63 -2.02 -8.68 -4.27
CA LEU A 63 -0.61 -8.52 -4.65
C LEU A 63 -0.15 -7.06 -4.49
N ASN A 64 -0.96 -6.11 -4.94
CA ASN A 64 -0.67 -4.68 -4.78
C ASN A 64 -0.62 -4.26 -3.31
N ALA A 65 -1.54 -4.75 -2.48
CA ALA A 65 -1.54 -4.47 -1.04
C ALA A 65 -0.27 -4.99 -0.35
N LEU A 66 0.19 -6.19 -0.74
CA LEU A 66 1.45 -6.75 -0.24
C LEU A 66 2.66 -5.92 -0.66
N LYS A 67 2.72 -5.49 -1.93
CA LYS A 67 3.78 -4.61 -2.43
C LYS A 67 3.80 -3.28 -1.65
N LEU A 68 2.64 -2.66 -1.48
CA LEU A 68 2.50 -1.39 -0.77
C LEU A 68 2.94 -1.51 0.70
N LYS A 69 2.61 -2.62 1.36
CA LYS A 69 3.05 -2.90 2.74
C LYS A 69 4.58 -3.07 2.86
N ARG A 70 5.21 -3.69 1.86
CA ARG A 70 6.68 -3.83 1.80
C ARG A 70 7.36 -2.47 1.60
N GLU A 71 6.85 -1.67 0.68
CA GLU A 71 7.35 -0.31 0.44
C GLU A 71 7.21 0.56 1.68
N ASN A 72 6.05 0.54 2.34
CA ASN A 72 5.84 1.31 3.57
C ASN A 72 6.82 0.92 4.69
N ARG A 73 7.08 -0.38 4.89
CA ARG A 73 8.09 -0.86 5.85
C ARG A 73 9.51 -0.42 5.48
N SER A 74 9.84 -0.43 4.19
CA SER A 74 11.15 0.06 3.71
C SER A 74 11.30 1.56 3.99
N LEU A 75 10.26 2.33 3.70
CA LEU A 75 10.23 3.77 3.88
C LEU A 75 10.35 4.15 5.36
N GLU A 76 9.66 3.43 6.25
CA GLU A 76 9.75 3.62 7.70
C GLU A 76 11.17 3.35 8.24
N ARG A 77 11.84 2.31 7.72
CA ARG A 77 13.24 2.00 8.09
C ARG A 77 14.19 3.11 7.65
N GLN A 78 14.03 3.61 6.42
CA GLN A 78 14.84 4.70 5.89
C GLN A 78 14.62 5.98 6.70
N TYR A 79 13.37 6.31 7.02
CA TYR A 79 13.03 7.44 7.88
C TYR A 79 13.72 7.34 9.25
N LYS A 80 13.65 6.18 9.92
CA LYS A 80 14.33 5.98 11.21
C LYS A 80 15.85 6.11 11.10
N LYS A 81 16.44 5.58 10.02
CA LYS A 81 17.89 5.68 9.80
C LYS A 81 18.35 7.14 9.64
N VAL A 82 17.69 7.88 8.75
CA VAL A 82 18.00 9.30 8.50
C VAL A 82 17.77 10.14 9.77
N LYS A 83 16.70 9.87 10.51
CA LYS A 83 16.43 10.54 11.78
C LYS A 83 17.54 10.29 12.81
N ASN A 84 17.98 9.04 12.96
CA ASN A 84 19.06 8.70 13.90
C ASN A 84 20.40 9.32 13.49
N GLU A 85 20.69 9.41 12.19
CA GLU A 85 21.90 10.08 11.69
C GLU A 85 21.86 11.59 12.00
N LEU A 86 20.71 12.24 11.81
CA LEU A 86 20.51 13.65 12.16
C LEU A 86 20.67 13.89 13.66
N ASP A 87 20.06 13.04 14.50
CA ASP A 87 20.16 13.15 15.95
C ASP A 87 21.62 12.94 16.42
N ARG A 88 22.38 12.03 15.78
CA ARG A 88 23.81 11.83 16.08
C ARG A 88 24.65 13.05 15.70
N LEU A 89 24.46 13.60 14.50
CA LEU A 89 25.18 14.80 14.05
C LEU A 89 24.86 16.01 14.93
N ARG A 90 23.62 16.15 15.39
CA ARG A 90 23.25 17.22 16.34
C ARG A 90 24.00 17.08 17.67
N ASN A 91 24.15 15.86 18.17
CA ASN A 91 24.82 15.63 19.46
C ASN A 91 26.35 15.81 19.37
N VAL A 92 26.98 15.45 18.25
CA VAL A 92 28.43 15.66 18.04
C VAL A 92 28.78 17.16 18.07
N GLY A 93 27.96 18.02 17.48
CA GLY A 93 28.19 19.48 17.53
C GLY A 93 28.03 20.11 18.92
N ILE A 94 27.47 19.39 19.89
CA ILE A 94 27.26 19.86 21.28
C ILE A 94 28.38 19.37 22.21
N GLU A 95 29.01 18.23 21.90
CA GLU A 95 30.14 17.69 22.68
C GLU A 95 31.43 18.49 22.47
N GLU A 96 31.66 19.07 21.27
CA GLU A 96 32.82 19.95 21.00
C GLU A 96 32.74 21.31 21.72
N GLU A 97 31.54 21.81 22.05
CA GLU A 97 31.36 23.05 22.83
C GLU A 97 31.49 22.82 24.36
N MET A 98 31.49 21.56 24.81
CA MET A 98 31.54 21.18 26.24
C MET A 98 32.87 20.56 26.68
N GLU A 99 33.93 20.62 25.87
CA GLU A 99 35.27 20.30 26.38
C GLU A 99 35.68 21.35 27.42
N PRO A 100 35.83 21.00 28.71
CA PRO A 100 36.34 21.93 29.70
C PRO A 100 37.78 22.26 29.32
N GLU A 101 38.10 23.56 29.20
CA GLU A 101 39.48 24.00 29.00
C GLU A 101 40.39 23.33 30.04
N PRO A 102 41.57 22.80 29.64
CA PRO A 102 42.46 22.13 30.55
C PRO A 102 42.81 23.07 31.71
N PRO A 103 42.86 22.57 32.97
CA PRO A 103 43.11 23.43 34.12
C PRO A 103 44.44 24.15 33.92
N THR A 104 44.40 25.48 33.85
CA THR A 104 45.58 26.32 33.85
C THR A 104 46.32 26.14 35.17
N GLU A 105 47.65 26.00 35.10
CA GLU A 105 48.56 25.67 36.22
C GLU A 105 48.50 26.62 37.44
N GLU A 106 47.70 27.69 37.41
CA GLU A 106 47.50 28.63 38.53
C GLU A 106 46.72 28.03 39.72
N ASP A 107 45.93 26.96 39.55
CA ASP A 107 45.10 26.41 40.63
C ASP A 107 45.89 25.57 41.67
N ASN A 108 47.15 25.24 41.37
CA ASN A 108 48.01 24.45 42.26
C ASN A 108 48.81 25.29 43.26
N ALA A 109 48.85 26.62 43.11
CA ALA A 109 49.64 27.51 43.96
C ALA A 109 48.93 27.92 45.26
N THR A 110 47.60 27.78 45.33
CA THR A 110 46.78 28.24 46.47
C THR A 110 46.59 27.20 47.58
N LEU A 111 46.97 25.94 47.36
CA LEU A 111 46.79 24.86 48.35
C LEU A 111 48.00 24.60 49.27
N ILE A 112 49.11 25.33 49.08
CA ILE A 112 50.34 25.13 49.89
C ILE A 112 50.42 26.13 51.08
N GLU A 113 49.55 27.13 51.16
CA GLU A 113 49.67 28.23 52.14
C GLU A 113 48.59 28.30 53.25
N SER A 114 47.88 27.20 53.56
CA SER A 114 46.91 27.16 54.68
C SER A 114 47.23 26.08 55.73
#